data_AF-A0A9E6ACR2-F1
#
_entry.id   AF-A0A9E6ACR2-F1
#
_cell.length_a   1.000
_cell.length_b   1.000
_cell.length_c   1.000
_cell.angle_alpha   90.00
_cell.angle_beta   90.00
_cell.angle_gamma   90.00
#
_symmetry.space_group_name_H-M   'P 1'
#
loop_
_entity.id
_entity.type
_entity.pdbx_description
1 polymer ?
#
loop_
_entity_poly.entity_id
_entity_poly.type
_entity_poly.pdbx_seq_one_letter_code
_entity_poly.pdbx_strand_id
1 'polypeptide(L)'
;NTVNASEDMDTHAPSLSVTDYQQCKQLIENIRVKSNNFGRSQDWSKYLNDGYSIDDITSAIDHFSNSNFAASWRAEQLKKHSKLDLKNASLMEKLTNALPQLPKYLKLVRLVPTPALESIADLTEKAALQLIEITELTIDDVAWLIEQEELSQQVLTKAINKLDDINQLLGYGSNRGEKLLLIDVAAFHGQDKVVAELLQQNGTLSNDAYLGSTMEFALAKLNYVLGKGIEDDAVISQINIVEQLQGLNAPAFFDTQTDQSVSGSFPRHFYHFTEEQLASLSAHYQLDLTQIQARKRLPFDPDAKLIVRLSQERDLLLEKEASPEQLLSCQARISKIDKKWQPKTLNYYMTQLKNENREVNALNLHNIEPALAQCFMATQQTHLPFTYVNDQELKSKIFGKKLRNNKILEVIKIIESANLTEAQLRWFFYQILPWDASYYQALQSSQLRQEQIDFTLLMMFGRYNAASIEALHINGLDITETDHSGKSLIYHSIETHKLDLLSYLVSQKSDYHNNAIGKDPLYLLLDASSYKFSPDTVLNYLDILMQLSPPVHEYHKRALALIRLKYPQVYKQISARFETLKITAETILPLAICSGY
;
A
#
# COMPACT_ATOMS: atom_id res chain seq x y z
N ASN A 1 23.82 2.57 -59.41
CA ASN A 1 22.61 3.40 -59.59
C ASN A 1 22.13 3.85 -58.23
N THR A 2 22.33 5.14 -58.00
CA THR A 2 22.00 5.97 -56.85
C THR A 2 20.54 5.87 -56.42
N VAL A 3 20.30 5.70 -55.11
CA VAL A 3 19.13 6.24 -54.43
C VAL A 3 19.58 6.83 -53.10
N ASN A 4 19.34 8.13 -52.96
CA ASN A 4 19.45 8.93 -51.74
C ASN A 4 18.60 8.34 -50.61
N ALA A 5 19.21 8.22 -49.44
CA ALA A 5 18.52 8.44 -48.17
C ALA A 5 19.46 9.29 -47.30
N SER A 6 19.34 10.60 -47.46
CA SER A 6 19.75 11.56 -46.45
C SER A 6 18.77 11.42 -45.29
N GLU A 7 19.13 10.62 -44.29
CA GLU A 7 18.61 10.83 -42.95
C GLU A 7 19.63 11.68 -42.22
N ASP A 8 19.29 12.97 -42.11
CA ASP A 8 19.90 13.90 -41.17
C ASP A 8 19.94 13.23 -39.80
N MET A 9 21.15 12.88 -39.36
CA MET A 9 21.46 12.65 -37.96
C MET A 9 21.19 13.97 -37.24
N ASP A 10 19.98 14.11 -36.71
CA ASP A 10 19.60 15.18 -35.81
C ASP A 10 20.29 14.93 -34.46
N THR A 11 21.62 15.14 -34.43
CA THR A 11 22.46 15.10 -33.22
C THR A 11 22.35 16.41 -32.45
N HIS A 12 21.11 16.83 -32.21
CA HIS A 12 20.78 17.84 -31.22
C HIS A 12 19.91 17.20 -30.16
N ALA A 13 20.49 16.23 -29.43
CA ALA A 13 20.09 16.04 -28.05
C ALA A 13 20.29 17.41 -27.38
N PRO A 14 19.24 18.10 -26.92
CA PRO A 14 19.42 19.36 -26.24
C PRO A 14 20.30 19.03 -25.04
N SER A 15 21.48 19.64 -24.97
CA SER A 15 22.23 19.73 -23.74
C SER A 15 21.38 20.59 -22.79
N LEU A 16 20.31 20.00 -22.25
CA LEU A 16 19.57 20.55 -21.14
C LEU A 16 20.58 20.56 -20.00
N SER A 17 21.24 21.71 -19.84
CA SER A 17 21.97 22.00 -18.62
C SER A 17 20.94 21.97 -17.50
N VAL A 18 20.81 20.82 -16.84
CA VAL A 18 19.95 20.64 -15.69
C VAL A 18 20.49 21.59 -14.61
N THR A 19 19.87 22.74 -14.46
CA THR A 19 20.50 23.91 -13.80
C THR A 19 19.90 24.24 -12.45
N ASP A 20 18.72 23.71 -12.13
CA ASP A 20 18.04 23.93 -10.86
C ASP A 20 17.79 22.63 -10.07
N TYR A 21 17.51 22.80 -8.77
CA TYR A 21 17.29 21.69 -7.84
C TYR A 21 16.04 20.85 -8.19
N GLN A 22 14.98 21.47 -8.69
CA GLN A 22 13.73 20.77 -9.02
C GLN A 22 13.96 19.80 -10.17
N GLN A 23 14.61 20.27 -11.24
CA GLN A 23 14.93 19.44 -12.40
C GLN A 23 15.84 18.28 -12.00
N CYS A 24 16.82 18.51 -11.12
CA CYS A 24 17.67 17.43 -10.62
C CYS A 24 16.89 16.40 -9.77
N LYS A 25 15.99 16.85 -8.90
CA LYS A 25 15.14 15.97 -8.10
C LYS A 25 14.22 15.14 -9.01
N GLN A 26 13.57 15.78 -9.97
CA GLN A 26 12.70 15.13 -10.95
C GLN A 26 13.47 14.12 -11.80
N LEU A 27 14.66 14.48 -12.29
CA LEU A 27 15.50 13.57 -13.09
C LEU A 27 15.88 12.31 -12.31
N ILE A 28 16.37 12.47 -11.07
CA ILE A 28 16.74 11.33 -10.21
C ILE A 28 15.51 10.47 -9.91
N GLU A 29 14.36 11.08 -9.62
CA GLU A 29 13.13 10.35 -9.37
C GLU A 29 12.64 9.61 -10.63
N ASN A 30 12.66 10.25 -11.80
CA ASN A 30 12.31 9.62 -13.07
C ASN A 30 13.19 8.41 -13.37
N ILE A 31 14.51 8.54 -13.16
CA ILE A 31 15.47 7.45 -13.35
C ILE A 31 15.20 6.32 -12.36
N ARG A 32 14.94 6.65 -11.08
CA ARG A 32 14.56 5.66 -10.07
C ARG A 32 13.26 4.93 -10.45
N VAL A 33 12.23 5.66 -10.88
CA VAL A 33 10.94 5.10 -11.30
C VAL A 33 11.11 4.21 -12.53
N LYS A 34 11.86 4.65 -13.55
CA LYS A 34 12.16 3.86 -14.74
C LYS A 34 12.94 2.59 -14.39
N SER A 35 13.96 2.71 -13.55
CA SER A 35 14.75 1.57 -13.07
C SER A 35 13.88 0.57 -12.31
N ASN A 36 13.04 1.03 -11.37
CA ASN A 36 12.16 0.17 -10.57
C ASN A 36 11.05 -0.48 -11.42
N ASN A 37 10.62 0.17 -12.50
CA ASN A 37 9.60 -0.37 -13.41
C ASN A 37 10.19 -1.23 -14.54
N PHE A 38 11.53 -1.28 -14.67
CA PHE A 38 12.20 -2.01 -15.75
C PHE A 38 11.74 -3.48 -15.79
N GLY A 39 11.85 -4.20 -14.67
CA GLY A 39 11.44 -5.61 -14.61
C GLY A 39 9.94 -5.81 -14.86
N ARG A 40 9.08 -4.88 -14.43
CA ARG A 40 7.63 -4.93 -14.67
C ARG A 40 7.25 -4.74 -16.14
N SER A 41 8.11 -4.06 -16.91
CA SER A 41 7.89 -3.81 -18.35
C SER A 41 8.33 -4.98 -19.24
N GLN A 42 9.03 -5.97 -18.68
CA GLN A 42 9.51 -7.11 -19.44
C GLN A 42 8.38 -8.11 -19.70
N ASP A 43 8.31 -8.61 -20.94
CA ASP A 43 7.58 -9.84 -21.25
C ASP A 43 8.46 -11.04 -20.89
N TRP A 44 8.29 -11.55 -19.68
CA TRP A 44 9.11 -12.64 -19.16
C TRP A 44 8.89 -13.97 -19.89
N SER A 45 7.71 -14.17 -20.49
CA SER A 45 7.39 -15.41 -21.21
C SER A 45 8.18 -15.53 -22.51
N LYS A 46 8.60 -14.42 -23.12
CA LYS A 46 9.42 -14.45 -24.34
C LYS A 46 10.77 -15.14 -24.10
N TYR A 47 11.35 -15.02 -22.91
CA TYR A 47 12.66 -15.58 -22.60
C TYR A 47 12.65 -17.12 -22.53
N LEU A 48 11.48 -17.74 -22.29
CA LEU A 48 11.33 -19.19 -22.44
C LEU A 48 11.55 -19.61 -23.89
N ASN A 49 11.06 -18.82 -24.85
CA ASN A 49 11.25 -19.08 -26.29
C ASN A 49 12.70 -18.81 -26.74
N ASP A 50 13.40 -17.89 -26.05
CA ASP A 50 14.84 -17.62 -26.25
C ASP A 50 15.74 -18.74 -25.66
N GLY A 51 15.15 -19.75 -24.99
CA GLY A 51 15.86 -20.91 -24.46
C GLY A 51 16.35 -20.78 -23.01
N TYR A 52 15.92 -19.74 -22.28
CA TYR A 52 16.21 -19.62 -20.84
C TYR A 52 15.32 -20.54 -20.02
N SER A 53 15.85 -21.06 -18.91
CA SER A 53 15.09 -21.92 -18.00
C SER A 53 14.14 -21.13 -17.11
N ILE A 54 13.18 -21.83 -16.48
CA ILE A 54 12.31 -21.22 -15.45
C ILE A 54 13.15 -20.65 -14.31
N ASP A 55 14.25 -21.31 -13.94
CA ASP A 55 15.17 -20.87 -12.89
C ASP A 55 15.89 -19.55 -13.27
N ASP A 56 16.43 -19.46 -14.49
CA ASP A 56 17.08 -18.24 -15.00
C ASP A 56 16.13 -17.05 -14.96
N ILE A 57 14.89 -17.26 -15.42
CA ILE A 57 13.88 -16.21 -15.50
C ILE A 57 13.35 -15.85 -14.10
N THR A 58 13.15 -16.83 -13.22
CA THR A 58 12.76 -16.58 -11.82
C THR A 58 13.79 -15.68 -11.14
N SER A 59 15.08 -16.02 -11.26
CA SER A 59 16.19 -15.24 -10.70
C SER A 59 16.25 -13.82 -11.27
N ALA A 60 16.04 -13.67 -12.59
CA ALA A 60 15.96 -12.36 -13.23
C ALA A 60 14.75 -11.53 -12.79
N ILE A 61 13.58 -12.13 -12.64
CA ILE A 61 12.39 -11.44 -12.15
C ILE A 61 12.62 -10.95 -10.71
N ASP A 62 13.20 -11.78 -9.85
CA ASP A 62 13.47 -11.43 -8.47
C ASP A 62 14.42 -10.23 -8.39
N HIS A 63 15.50 -10.26 -9.18
CA HIS A 63 16.49 -9.19 -9.25
C HIS A 63 15.94 -7.86 -9.79
N PHE A 64 15.20 -7.88 -10.89
CA PHE A 64 14.73 -6.65 -11.57
C PHE A 64 13.33 -6.19 -11.16
N SER A 65 12.58 -7.02 -10.44
CA SER A 65 11.23 -6.69 -9.95
C SER A 65 11.13 -6.87 -8.44
N ASN A 66 10.82 -8.08 -7.98
CA ASN A 66 10.75 -8.48 -6.58
C ASN A 66 10.33 -9.96 -6.50
N SER A 67 10.58 -10.56 -5.34
CA SER A 67 10.30 -11.96 -5.04
C SER A 67 8.83 -12.35 -5.19
N ASN A 68 7.89 -11.48 -4.82
CA ASN A 68 6.46 -11.77 -4.94
C ASN A 68 6.05 -11.96 -6.40
N PHE A 69 6.61 -11.17 -7.32
CA PHE A 69 6.33 -11.30 -8.75
C PHE A 69 7.03 -12.52 -9.36
N ALA A 70 8.28 -12.78 -8.95
CA ALA A 70 9.02 -13.97 -9.35
C ALA A 70 8.29 -15.26 -8.96
N ALA A 71 7.80 -15.33 -7.72
CA ALA A 71 7.07 -16.48 -7.20
C ALA A 71 5.73 -16.69 -7.92
N SER A 72 4.98 -15.62 -8.17
CA SER A 72 3.74 -15.68 -8.94
C SER A 72 3.97 -16.17 -10.37
N TRP A 73 5.02 -15.68 -11.04
CA TRP A 73 5.37 -16.12 -12.39
C TRP A 73 5.84 -17.57 -12.42
N ARG A 74 6.71 -17.97 -11.49
CA ARG A 74 7.20 -19.34 -11.38
C ARG A 74 6.07 -20.33 -11.12
N ALA A 75 5.19 -20.02 -10.17
CA ALA A 75 4.02 -20.85 -9.88
C ALA A 75 3.10 -20.97 -11.11
N GLU A 76 2.88 -19.89 -11.86
CA GLU A 76 2.12 -19.94 -13.11
C GLU A 76 2.78 -20.87 -14.13
N GLN A 77 4.10 -20.80 -14.32
CA GLN A 77 4.80 -21.68 -15.27
C GLN A 77 4.77 -23.14 -14.83
N LEU A 78 4.99 -23.44 -13.55
CA LEU A 78 4.94 -24.79 -13.02
C LEU A 78 3.53 -25.41 -13.14
N LYS A 79 2.49 -24.59 -12.95
CA LYS A 79 1.08 -25.03 -12.98
C LYS A 79 0.42 -24.95 -14.36
N LYS A 80 1.12 -24.46 -15.38
CA LYS A 80 0.56 -24.24 -16.73
C LYS A 80 -0.08 -25.48 -17.37
N HIS A 81 0.31 -26.68 -16.91
CA HIS A 81 -0.22 -27.97 -17.37
C HIS A 81 -1.10 -28.68 -16.32
N SER A 82 -1.55 -27.98 -15.28
CA SER A 82 -2.55 -28.51 -14.35
C SER A 82 -3.86 -28.82 -15.08
N LYS A 83 -4.69 -29.75 -14.56
CA LYS A 83 -5.98 -30.06 -15.20
C LYS A 83 -6.88 -28.82 -15.30
N LEU A 84 -6.87 -27.94 -14.29
CA LEU A 84 -7.67 -26.71 -14.31
C LEU A 84 -7.17 -25.74 -15.37
N ASP A 85 -5.86 -25.51 -15.47
CA ASP A 85 -5.29 -24.58 -16.47
C ASP A 85 -5.45 -25.11 -17.89
N LEU A 86 -5.28 -26.43 -18.13
CA LEU A 86 -5.57 -27.05 -19.42
C LEU A 86 -7.06 -26.92 -19.80
N LYS A 87 -7.97 -27.11 -18.83
CA LYS A 87 -9.41 -26.93 -19.05
C LYS A 87 -9.75 -25.48 -19.37
N ASN A 88 -9.18 -24.52 -18.64
CA ASN A 88 -9.36 -23.09 -18.89
C ASN A 88 -8.81 -22.69 -20.26
N ALA A 89 -7.64 -23.19 -20.64
CA ALA A 89 -7.05 -22.96 -21.97
C ALA A 89 -7.95 -23.51 -23.08
N SER A 90 -8.46 -24.75 -22.94
CA SER A 90 -9.38 -25.34 -23.91
C SER A 90 -10.71 -24.57 -24.00
N LEU A 91 -11.24 -24.08 -22.88
CA LEU A 91 -12.44 -23.24 -22.86
C LEU A 91 -12.19 -21.91 -23.59
N MET A 92 -11.05 -21.25 -23.34
CA MET A 92 -10.69 -20.03 -24.06
C MET A 92 -10.45 -20.26 -25.54
N GLU A 93 -9.84 -21.38 -25.94
CA GLU A 93 -9.63 -21.72 -27.35
C GLU A 93 -10.97 -21.89 -28.07
N LYS A 94 -11.91 -22.65 -27.49
CA LYS A 94 -13.28 -22.81 -28.03
C LYS A 94 -14.00 -21.47 -28.16
N LEU A 95 -13.89 -20.62 -27.14
CA LEU A 95 -14.50 -19.29 -27.14
C LEU A 95 -13.87 -18.38 -28.21
N THR A 96 -12.55 -18.40 -28.35
CA THR A 96 -11.82 -17.61 -29.36
C THR A 96 -12.15 -18.07 -30.77
N ASN A 97 -12.29 -19.38 -30.99
CA ASN A 97 -12.72 -19.93 -32.28
C ASN A 97 -14.17 -19.56 -32.63
N ALA A 98 -15.05 -19.49 -31.63
CA ALA A 98 -16.45 -19.07 -31.82
C ALA A 98 -16.60 -17.56 -32.02
N LEU A 99 -15.74 -16.75 -31.39
CA LEU A 99 -15.76 -15.29 -31.44
C LEU A 99 -14.33 -14.71 -31.63
N PRO A 100 -13.79 -14.73 -32.86
CA PRO A 100 -12.40 -14.31 -33.12
C PRO A 100 -12.09 -12.85 -32.79
N GLN A 101 -13.13 -11.99 -32.82
CA GLN A 101 -13.06 -10.57 -32.45
C GLN A 101 -12.99 -10.34 -30.93
N LEU A 102 -12.92 -11.38 -30.10
CA LEU A 102 -12.77 -11.23 -28.66
C LEU A 102 -11.46 -10.51 -28.30
N PRO A 103 -11.51 -9.53 -27.39
CA PRO A 103 -10.30 -8.91 -26.90
C PRO A 103 -9.40 -9.90 -26.16
N LYS A 104 -8.09 -9.85 -26.44
CA LYS A 104 -7.08 -10.75 -25.84
C LYS A 104 -7.00 -10.69 -24.31
N TYR A 105 -7.52 -9.62 -23.69
CA TYR A 105 -7.54 -9.48 -22.23
C TYR A 105 -8.66 -10.28 -21.55
N LEU A 106 -9.65 -10.78 -22.30
CA LEU A 106 -10.74 -11.55 -21.73
C LEU A 106 -10.25 -12.96 -21.37
N LYS A 107 -10.46 -13.34 -20.10
CA LYS A 107 -10.13 -14.67 -19.59
C LYS A 107 -11.42 -15.38 -19.17
N LEU A 108 -11.60 -16.60 -19.67
CA LEU A 108 -12.64 -17.52 -19.22
C LEU A 108 -11.99 -18.55 -18.31
N VAL A 109 -12.47 -18.63 -17.08
CA VAL A 109 -11.98 -19.57 -16.09
C VAL A 109 -13.15 -20.36 -15.54
N ARG A 110 -12.92 -21.64 -15.28
CA ARG A 110 -13.83 -22.45 -14.47
C ARG A 110 -13.82 -21.90 -13.05
N LEU A 111 -15.00 -21.70 -12.48
CA LEU A 111 -15.16 -21.31 -11.08
C LEU A 111 -14.63 -22.42 -10.15
N VAL A 112 -13.91 -22.00 -9.12
CA VAL A 112 -13.44 -22.83 -8.01
C VAL A 112 -13.86 -22.13 -6.70
N PRO A 113 -14.64 -22.79 -5.84
CA PRO A 113 -15.19 -24.13 -6.06
C PRO A 113 -16.28 -24.10 -7.15
N THR A 114 -16.79 -25.26 -7.56
CA THR A 114 -18.02 -25.28 -8.36
C THR A 114 -19.17 -24.60 -7.58
N PRO A 115 -20.10 -23.87 -8.24
CA PRO A 115 -21.16 -23.13 -7.56
C PRO A 115 -22.02 -23.95 -6.58
N ALA A 116 -22.15 -25.25 -6.81
CA ALA A 116 -22.87 -26.16 -5.91
C ALA A 116 -22.25 -26.23 -4.51
N LEU A 117 -20.95 -25.94 -4.36
CA LEU A 117 -20.20 -26.05 -3.12
C LEU A 117 -20.02 -24.70 -2.39
N GLU A 118 -20.43 -23.57 -3.00
CA GLU A 118 -20.16 -22.23 -2.44
C GLU A 118 -20.71 -22.04 -1.02
N SER A 119 -21.87 -22.65 -0.71
CA SER A 119 -22.52 -22.58 0.61
C SER A 119 -22.41 -23.88 1.41
N ILE A 120 -21.43 -24.74 1.10
CA ILE A 120 -21.32 -26.04 1.78
C ILE A 120 -21.04 -25.91 3.29
N ALA A 121 -20.35 -24.84 3.71
CA ALA A 121 -20.07 -24.55 5.12
C ALA A 121 -21.35 -24.23 5.93
N ASP A 122 -22.41 -23.74 5.28
CA ASP A 122 -23.69 -23.44 5.93
C ASP A 122 -24.60 -24.68 6.09
N LEU A 123 -24.20 -25.81 5.50
CA LEU A 123 -24.98 -27.03 5.53
C LEU A 123 -24.74 -27.85 6.80
N THR A 124 -25.75 -28.60 7.22
CA THR A 124 -25.54 -29.67 8.20
C THR A 124 -24.56 -30.71 7.64
N GLU A 125 -23.76 -31.34 8.50
CA GLU A 125 -22.75 -32.34 8.08
C GLU A 125 -23.34 -33.43 7.17
N LYS A 126 -24.54 -33.95 7.48
CA LYS A 126 -25.23 -34.94 6.65
C LYS A 126 -25.53 -34.42 5.24
N ALA A 127 -25.97 -33.16 5.13
CA ALA A 127 -26.25 -32.53 3.84
C ALA A 127 -24.96 -32.23 3.07
N ALA A 128 -23.89 -31.79 3.75
CA ALA A 128 -22.58 -31.59 3.16
C ALA A 128 -22.01 -32.92 2.60
N LEU A 129 -22.09 -34.02 3.36
CA LEU A 129 -21.65 -35.35 2.91
C LEU A 129 -22.42 -35.83 1.67
N GLN A 130 -23.74 -35.63 1.64
CA GLN A 130 -24.57 -35.97 0.47
C GLN A 130 -24.20 -35.14 -0.75
N LEU A 131 -23.95 -33.84 -0.56
CA LEU A 131 -23.52 -32.93 -1.63
C LEU A 131 -22.16 -33.36 -2.20
N ILE A 132 -21.19 -33.69 -1.33
CA ILE A 132 -19.89 -34.24 -1.74
C ILE A 132 -20.05 -35.54 -2.53
N GLU A 133 -20.96 -36.44 -2.12
CA GLU A 133 -21.20 -37.71 -2.82
C GLU A 133 -21.67 -37.52 -4.27
N ILE A 134 -22.60 -36.59 -4.50
CA ILE A 134 -23.20 -36.37 -5.83
C ILE A 134 -22.42 -35.41 -6.73
N THR A 135 -21.51 -34.61 -6.17
CA THR A 135 -20.76 -33.60 -6.92
C THR A 135 -19.46 -34.19 -7.49
N GLU A 136 -19.15 -33.91 -8.75
CA GLU A 136 -17.83 -34.21 -9.32
C GLU A 136 -16.82 -33.20 -8.76
N LEU A 137 -15.80 -33.70 -8.06
CA LEU A 137 -14.79 -32.86 -7.42
C LEU A 137 -13.48 -32.87 -8.21
N THR A 138 -12.88 -31.70 -8.35
CA THR A 138 -11.48 -31.59 -8.76
C THR A 138 -10.59 -31.37 -7.55
N ILE A 139 -9.27 -31.57 -7.72
CA ILE A 139 -8.30 -31.24 -6.67
C ILE A 139 -8.40 -29.76 -6.26
N ASP A 140 -8.79 -28.89 -7.20
CA ASP A 140 -9.03 -27.50 -6.91
C ASP A 140 -10.27 -27.33 -6.01
N ASP A 141 -11.38 -27.99 -6.29
CA ASP A 141 -12.55 -27.93 -5.38
C ASP A 141 -12.18 -28.42 -3.96
N VAL A 142 -11.42 -29.51 -3.86
CA VAL A 142 -11.01 -30.07 -2.55
C VAL A 142 -10.08 -29.14 -1.77
N ALA A 143 -9.07 -28.53 -2.41
CA ALA A 143 -8.26 -27.57 -1.65
C ALA A 143 -9.04 -26.32 -1.24
N TRP A 144 -10.15 -25.96 -1.92
CA TRP A 144 -11.00 -24.86 -1.45
C TRP A 144 -11.74 -25.27 -0.16
N LEU A 145 -12.22 -26.51 -0.13
CA LEU A 145 -12.88 -27.09 1.04
C LEU A 145 -11.94 -27.13 2.26
N ILE A 146 -10.66 -27.48 2.07
CA ILE A 146 -9.64 -27.50 3.14
C ILE A 146 -9.43 -26.12 3.77
N GLU A 147 -9.65 -25.03 3.02
CA GLU A 147 -9.53 -23.66 3.52
C GLU A 147 -10.71 -23.24 4.41
N GLN A 148 -11.83 -23.98 4.42
CA GLN A 148 -13.01 -23.65 5.22
C GLN A 148 -12.84 -24.20 6.65
N GLU A 149 -12.84 -23.30 7.65
CA GLU A 149 -12.60 -23.66 9.06
C GLU A 149 -13.77 -24.43 9.68
N GLU A 150 -14.98 -24.24 9.17
CA GLU A 150 -16.22 -24.80 9.71
C GLU A 150 -16.51 -26.23 9.23
N LEU A 151 -15.82 -26.71 8.19
CA LEU A 151 -16.05 -28.04 7.64
C LEU A 151 -15.45 -29.12 8.54
N SER A 152 -16.26 -30.14 8.84
CA SER A 152 -15.80 -31.25 9.67
C SER A 152 -14.78 -32.12 8.95
N GLN A 153 -13.91 -32.76 9.73
CA GLN A 153 -12.92 -33.70 9.23
C GLN A 153 -13.55 -34.80 8.36
N GLN A 154 -14.75 -35.27 8.71
CA GLN A 154 -15.42 -36.33 7.96
C GLN A 154 -15.80 -35.88 6.54
N VAL A 155 -16.24 -34.62 6.37
CA VAL A 155 -16.53 -34.04 5.05
C VAL A 155 -15.25 -33.92 4.23
N LEU A 156 -14.17 -33.41 4.84
CA LEU A 156 -12.88 -33.24 4.16
C LEU A 156 -12.28 -34.58 3.71
N THR A 157 -12.22 -35.59 4.60
CA THR A 157 -11.75 -36.94 4.25
C THR A 157 -12.59 -37.56 3.14
N LYS A 158 -13.92 -37.39 3.18
CA LYS A 158 -14.80 -37.89 2.12
C LYS A 158 -14.53 -37.21 0.77
N ALA A 159 -14.24 -35.91 0.77
CA ALA A 159 -13.89 -35.16 -0.43
C ALA A 159 -12.54 -35.59 -1.02
N ILE A 160 -11.52 -35.80 -0.17
CA ILE A 160 -10.19 -36.28 -0.57
C ILE A 160 -10.28 -37.67 -1.19
N ASN A 161 -11.06 -38.58 -0.58
CA ASN A 161 -11.21 -39.95 -1.07
C ASN A 161 -11.96 -40.07 -2.42
N LYS A 162 -12.54 -38.97 -2.91
CA LYS A 162 -13.12 -38.91 -4.27
C LYS A 162 -12.12 -38.49 -5.34
N LEU A 163 -10.92 -38.06 -4.97
CA LEU A 163 -9.90 -37.66 -5.93
C LEU A 163 -9.20 -38.88 -6.53
N ASP A 164 -9.06 -38.90 -7.86
CA ASP A 164 -8.30 -39.94 -8.56
C ASP A 164 -6.79 -39.83 -8.30
N ASP A 165 -6.29 -38.62 -8.06
CA ASP A 165 -4.88 -38.31 -7.86
C ASP A 165 -4.73 -37.11 -6.90
N ILE A 166 -4.28 -37.39 -5.68
CA ILE A 166 -4.03 -36.38 -4.64
C ILE A 166 -2.74 -35.58 -4.86
N ASN A 167 -1.86 -36.07 -5.75
CA ASN A 167 -0.56 -35.47 -6.06
C ASN A 167 -0.58 -34.59 -7.32
N GLN A 168 -1.77 -34.40 -7.89
CA GLN A 168 -1.94 -33.51 -9.03
C GLN A 168 -1.55 -32.06 -8.66
N LEU A 169 -1.01 -31.31 -9.62
CA LEU A 169 -0.83 -29.87 -9.46
C LEU A 169 -2.20 -29.18 -9.34
N LEU A 170 -2.29 -28.27 -8.37
CA LEU A 170 -3.36 -27.28 -8.27
C LEU A 170 -3.28 -26.31 -9.44
N GLY A 171 -4.42 -25.79 -9.88
CA GLY A 171 -4.45 -24.75 -10.89
C GLY A 171 -4.02 -23.39 -10.35
N TYR A 172 -3.62 -22.50 -11.27
CA TYR A 172 -3.30 -21.12 -10.93
C TYR A 172 -4.56 -20.24 -10.71
N GLY A 173 -5.70 -20.65 -11.27
CA GLY A 173 -6.96 -19.90 -11.27
C GLY A 173 -7.63 -19.71 -9.90
N SER A 174 -8.04 -18.46 -9.65
CA SER A 174 -9.00 -17.93 -8.67
C SER A 174 -8.80 -18.15 -7.16
N ASN A 175 -7.57 -18.39 -6.66
CA ASN A 175 -7.06 -18.02 -5.31
C ASN A 175 -5.89 -18.90 -4.80
N ARG A 176 -5.36 -19.82 -5.61
CA ARG A 176 -4.31 -20.76 -5.18
C ARG A 176 -2.93 -20.32 -5.64
N GLY A 177 -2.36 -19.37 -4.93
CA GLY A 177 -1.08 -18.70 -5.23
C GLY A 177 0.10 -19.65 -5.49
N GLU A 178 1.05 -19.70 -4.55
CA GLU A 178 2.34 -20.40 -4.73
C GLU A 178 2.33 -21.86 -4.30
N LYS A 179 1.30 -22.30 -3.57
CA LYS A 179 1.09 -23.69 -3.13
C LYS A 179 0.90 -24.60 -4.33
N LEU A 180 1.70 -25.64 -4.48
CA LEU A 180 1.70 -26.48 -5.69
C LEU A 180 0.73 -27.65 -5.54
N LEU A 181 0.65 -28.23 -4.35
CA LEU A 181 -0.04 -29.49 -4.07
C LEU A 181 -1.09 -29.31 -2.97
N LEU A 182 -2.04 -30.26 -2.90
CA LEU A 182 -3.11 -30.27 -1.90
C LEU A 182 -2.57 -30.26 -0.46
N ILE A 183 -1.48 -30.99 -0.22
CA ILE A 183 -0.85 -31.07 1.11
C ILE A 183 -0.25 -29.73 1.57
N ASP A 184 0.18 -28.88 0.64
CA ASP A 184 0.68 -27.53 0.96
C ASP A 184 -0.46 -26.65 1.53
N VAL A 185 -1.68 -26.84 1.00
CA VAL A 185 -2.88 -26.15 1.48
C VAL A 185 -3.25 -26.65 2.87
N ALA A 186 -3.30 -27.97 3.06
CA ALA A 186 -3.59 -28.56 4.36
C ALA A 186 -2.58 -28.15 5.44
N ALA A 187 -1.28 -28.18 5.11
CA ALA A 187 -0.19 -27.79 6.00
C ALA A 187 -0.26 -26.31 6.42
N PHE A 188 -0.60 -25.42 5.48
CA PHE A 188 -0.73 -23.98 5.76
C PHE A 188 -1.99 -23.62 6.54
N HIS A 189 -3.08 -24.39 6.38
CA HIS A 189 -4.35 -24.14 7.06
C HIS A 189 -4.46 -24.87 8.41
N GLY A 190 -3.44 -25.62 8.82
CA GLY A 190 -3.43 -26.30 10.12
C GLY A 190 -4.42 -27.47 10.18
N GLN A 191 -4.61 -28.19 9.08
CA GLN A 191 -5.50 -29.35 8.99
C GLN A 191 -4.69 -30.65 9.21
N ASP A 192 -4.26 -30.91 10.44
CA ASP A 192 -3.32 -31.98 10.79
C ASP A 192 -3.80 -33.39 10.40
N LYS A 193 -5.07 -33.68 10.62
CA LYS A 193 -5.71 -34.94 10.23
C LYS A 193 -5.79 -35.10 8.72
N VAL A 194 -5.99 -34.01 7.98
CA VAL A 194 -5.94 -34.02 6.52
C VAL A 194 -4.52 -34.27 6.02
N VAL A 195 -3.51 -33.64 6.63
CA VAL A 195 -2.10 -33.91 6.31
C VAL A 195 -1.78 -35.40 6.55
N ALA A 196 -2.17 -35.94 7.70
CA ALA A 196 -1.98 -37.35 8.04
C ALA A 196 -2.63 -38.29 7.01
N GLU A 197 -3.87 -38.02 6.62
CA GLU A 197 -4.59 -38.78 5.59
C GLU A 197 -3.86 -38.73 4.23
N LEU A 198 -3.45 -37.54 3.79
CA LEU A 198 -2.72 -37.38 2.53
C LEU A 198 -1.39 -38.14 2.56
N LEU A 199 -0.65 -38.08 3.67
CA LEU A 199 0.61 -38.83 3.84
C LEU A 199 0.38 -40.35 3.84
N GLN A 200 -0.67 -40.84 4.48
CA GLN A 200 -1.05 -42.26 4.44
C GLN A 200 -1.39 -42.75 3.03
N GLN A 201 -1.94 -41.86 2.21
CA GLN A 201 -2.21 -42.11 0.79
C GLN A 201 -0.99 -41.89 -0.12
N ASN A 202 0.22 -41.79 0.43
CA ASN A 202 1.48 -41.50 -0.30
C ASN A 202 1.48 -40.12 -0.98
N GLY A 203 0.98 -39.11 -0.28
CA GLY A 203 1.07 -37.71 -0.68
C GLY A 203 2.52 -37.26 -0.87
N THR A 204 2.80 -36.60 -1.98
CA THR A 204 4.12 -36.05 -2.31
C THR A 204 4.29 -34.69 -1.66
N LEU A 205 5.43 -34.47 -1.00
CA LEU A 205 5.78 -33.17 -0.46
C LEU A 205 6.28 -32.26 -1.57
N SER A 206 5.83 -31.00 -1.57
CA SER A 206 6.40 -30.01 -2.48
C SER A 206 7.86 -29.71 -2.08
N ASN A 207 8.74 -29.44 -3.04
CA ASN A 207 10.15 -29.12 -2.79
C ASN A 207 10.77 -28.28 -3.92
N ASP A 208 10.06 -27.26 -4.38
CA ASP A 208 10.55 -26.36 -5.43
C ASP A 208 11.70 -25.46 -4.91
N ALA A 209 12.73 -25.21 -5.71
CA ALA A 209 13.95 -24.50 -5.28
C ALA A 209 13.75 -23.00 -4.94
N TYR A 210 12.57 -22.43 -5.23
CA TYR A 210 12.29 -21.01 -5.00
C TYR A 210 10.98 -20.78 -4.21
N LEU A 211 9.91 -21.51 -4.52
CA LEU A 211 8.64 -21.46 -3.78
C LEU A 211 8.75 -22.20 -2.44
N GLY A 212 7.85 -21.92 -1.49
CA GLY A 212 7.80 -22.65 -0.22
C GLY A 212 7.53 -24.15 -0.41
N SER A 213 8.20 -25.00 0.38
CA SER A 213 7.85 -26.42 0.49
C SER A 213 6.68 -26.63 1.47
N THR A 214 6.18 -27.86 1.55
CA THR A 214 5.16 -28.24 2.53
C THR A 214 5.63 -27.94 3.97
N MET A 215 6.92 -28.12 4.28
CA MET A 215 7.48 -27.78 5.60
C MET A 215 7.51 -26.27 5.84
N GLU A 216 7.89 -25.44 4.86
CA GLU A 216 7.86 -23.98 5.05
C GLU A 216 6.44 -23.45 5.23
N PHE A 217 5.45 -23.99 4.53
CA PHE A 217 4.05 -23.62 4.76
C PHE A 217 3.60 -23.98 6.18
N ALA A 218 4.02 -25.13 6.70
CA ALA A 218 3.74 -25.54 8.06
C ALA A 218 4.42 -24.62 9.10
N LEU A 219 5.70 -24.28 8.90
CA LEU A 219 6.45 -23.39 9.79
C LEU A 219 5.90 -21.95 9.78
N ALA A 220 5.52 -21.44 8.61
CA ALA A 220 4.89 -20.12 8.49
C ALA A 220 3.56 -20.06 9.25
N LYS A 221 2.74 -21.11 9.16
CA LYS A 221 1.50 -21.20 9.94
C LYS A 221 1.78 -21.35 11.43
N LEU A 222 2.78 -22.15 11.83
CA LEU A 222 3.17 -22.33 13.23
C LEU A 222 3.57 -20.99 13.87
N ASN A 223 4.43 -20.23 13.20
CA ASN A 223 4.81 -18.89 13.62
C ASN A 223 3.58 -17.98 13.82
N TYR A 224 2.63 -18.02 12.89
CA TYR A 224 1.40 -17.23 12.98
C TYR A 224 0.52 -17.62 14.18
N VAL A 225 0.31 -18.92 14.43
CA VAL A 225 -0.56 -19.38 15.52
C VAL A 225 0.11 -19.26 16.89
N LEU A 226 1.43 -19.42 16.99
CA LEU A 226 2.19 -19.24 18.24
C LEU A 226 2.12 -17.81 18.79
N GLY A 227 1.91 -16.80 17.92
CA GLY A 227 1.67 -15.43 18.34
C GLY A 227 0.42 -15.25 19.22
N LYS A 228 -0.46 -16.26 19.32
CA LYS A 228 -1.68 -16.25 20.12
C LYS A 228 -1.59 -17.03 21.45
N GLY A 229 -0.47 -17.72 21.72
CA GLY A 229 -0.26 -18.57 22.90
C GLY A 229 -0.20 -20.06 22.55
N ILE A 230 0.59 -20.86 23.31
CA ILE A 230 1.02 -22.21 22.91
C ILE A 230 -0.02 -23.33 23.10
N GLU A 231 -0.99 -23.16 24.00
CA GLU A 231 -1.98 -24.21 24.34
C GLU A 231 -3.26 -24.16 23.48
N ASP A 232 -3.28 -23.33 22.43
CA ASP A 232 -4.40 -23.24 21.50
C ASP A 232 -4.46 -24.53 20.64
N ASP A 233 -5.67 -25.09 20.43
CA ASP A 233 -5.89 -26.26 19.58
C ASP A 233 -5.29 -26.07 18.17
N ALA A 234 -5.28 -24.84 17.65
CA ALA A 234 -4.66 -24.50 16.38
C ALA A 234 -3.12 -24.61 16.41
N VAL A 235 -2.48 -24.33 17.56
CA VAL A 235 -1.05 -24.56 17.75
C VAL A 235 -0.75 -26.04 17.81
N ILE A 236 -1.51 -26.82 18.57
CA ILE A 236 -1.33 -28.27 18.68
C ILE A 236 -1.45 -28.94 17.31
N SER A 237 -2.50 -28.61 16.56
CA SER A 237 -2.68 -29.10 15.19
C SER A 237 -1.45 -28.79 14.32
N GLN A 238 -0.93 -27.55 14.41
CA GLN A 238 0.21 -27.17 13.60
C GLN A 238 1.52 -27.86 14.02
N ILE A 239 1.72 -28.10 15.32
CA ILE A 239 2.84 -28.88 15.86
C ILE A 239 2.78 -30.31 15.30
N ASN A 240 1.62 -30.97 15.35
CA ASN A 240 1.43 -32.32 14.81
C ASN A 240 1.82 -32.40 13.32
N ILE A 241 1.54 -31.36 12.53
CA ILE A 241 1.94 -31.29 11.13
C ILE A 241 3.46 -31.22 11.01
N VAL A 242 4.11 -30.32 11.75
CA VAL A 242 5.56 -30.15 11.69
C VAL A 242 6.28 -31.43 12.12
N GLU A 243 5.83 -32.10 13.18
CA GLU A 243 6.38 -33.37 13.65
C GLU A 243 6.28 -34.47 12.58
N GLN A 244 5.11 -34.61 11.94
CA GLN A 244 4.92 -35.58 10.85
C GLN A 244 5.88 -35.32 9.69
N LEU A 245 6.01 -34.06 9.28
CA LEU A 245 6.91 -33.66 8.20
C LEU A 245 8.39 -33.85 8.57
N GLN A 246 8.75 -33.56 9.83
CA GLN A 246 10.11 -33.76 10.34
C GLN A 246 10.46 -35.25 10.40
N GLY A 247 9.52 -36.11 10.79
CA GLY A 247 9.68 -37.57 10.76
C GLY A 247 9.94 -38.13 9.35
N LEU A 248 9.51 -37.41 8.31
CA LEU A 248 9.78 -37.71 6.91
C LEU A 248 11.06 -37.04 6.36
N ASN A 249 11.83 -36.36 7.21
CA ASN A 249 12.99 -35.53 6.85
C ASN A 249 12.65 -34.44 5.81
N ALA A 250 11.44 -33.87 5.88
CA ALA A 250 11.04 -32.78 4.99
C ALA A 250 11.91 -31.52 5.28
N PRO A 251 12.64 -31.00 4.29
CA PRO A 251 13.58 -29.91 4.54
C PRO A 251 12.91 -28.53 4.38
N ALA A 252 13.55 -27.48 4.90
CA ALA A 252 13.07 -26.10 4.80
C ALA A 252 14.21 -25.09 4.58
N PHE A 253 13.89 -23.87 4.14
CA PHE A 253 14.85 -22.77 4.04
C PHE A 253 15.15 -22.18 5.42
N PHE A 254 16.43 -21.94 5.73
CA PHE A 254 16.81 -21.25 6.95
C PHE A 254 17.72 -20.08 6.65
N ASP A 255 17.41 -18.94 7.27
CA ASP A 255 18.28 -17.77 7.35
C ASP A 255 19.13 -17.86 8.64
N THR A 256 18.53 -18.37 9.73
CA THR A 256 19.20 -18.72 10.99
C THR A 256 18.62 -20.05 11.50
N GLN A 257 19.48 -20.95 12.00
CA GLN A 257 19.04 -22.22 12.59
C GLN A 257 19.96 -22.60 13.77
N THR A 258 19.66 -22.06 14.94
CA THR A 258 20.39 -22.32 16.19
C THR A 258 19.41 -22.48 17.35
N ASP A 259 19.88 -22.96 18.49
CA ASP A 259 19.08 -23.10 19.73
C ASP A 259 18.51 -21.76 20.24
N GLN A 260 19.12 -20.64 19.85
CA GLN A 260 18.68 -19.29 20.24
C GLN A 260 17.65 -18.71 19.27
N SER A 261 17.68 -19.13 18.00
CA SER A 261 16.76 -18.63 17.01
C SER A 261 16.70 -19.53 15.78
N VAL A 262 15.48 -19.81 15.34
CA VAL A 262 15.20 -20.44 14.05
C VAL A 262 14.38 -19.47 13.22
N SER A 263 14.89 -19.07 12.07
CA SER A 263 14.17 -18.20 11.13
C SER A 263 14.42 -18.59 9.68
N GLY A 264 13.43 -18.33 8.86
CA GLY A 264 13.49 -18.58 7.43
C GLY A 264 12.39 -17.82 6.70
N SER A 265 12.51 -17.78 5.39
CA SER A 265 11.65 -16.98 4.54
C SER A 265 11.51 -17.58 3.15
N PHE A 266 10.35 -17.36 2.56
CA PHE A 266 10.05 -17.64 1.16
C PHE A 266 9.13 -16.52 0.65
N PRO A 267 8.85 -16.41 -0.65
CA PRO A 267 8.03 -15.31 -1.15
C PRO A 267 6.71 -15.16 -0.37
N ARG A 268 6.36 -13.91 0.00
CA ARG A 268 5.17 -13.55 0.82
C ARG A 268 5.09 -14.08 2.25
N HIS A 269 6.04 -14.91 2.71
CA HIS A 269 5.95 -15.58 4.01
C HIS A 269 7.29 -15.61 4.74
N PHE A 270 7.23 -15.51 6.06
CA PHE A 270 8.40 -15.69 6.92
C PHE A 270 7.98 -16.42 8.20
N TYR A 271 8.95 -17.06 8.84
CA TYR A 271 8.81 -17.61 10.18
C TYR A 271 10.04 -17.24 11.01
N HIS A 272 9.80 -16.97 12.28
CA HIS A 272 10.84 -16.68 13.25
C HIS A 272 10.40 -17.17 14.62
N PHE A 273 11.22 -18.02 15.22
CA PHE A 273 11.01 -18.57 16.55
C PHE A 273 12.12 -18.06 17.47
N THR A 274 11.73 -17.49 18.60
CA THR A 274 12.65 -17.02 19.64
C THR A 274 13.16 -18.18 20.49
N GLU A 275 14.25 -17.97 21.24
CA GLU A 275 14.76 -18.92 22.21
C GLU A 275 13.67 -19.44 23.17
N GLU A 276 12.81 -18.55 23.67
CA GLU A 276 11.70 -18.93 24.57
C GLU A 276 10.68 -19.84 23.87
N GLN A 277 10.32 -19.53 22.62
CA GLN A 277 9.40 -20.36 21.85
C GLN A 277 10.01 -21.73 21.54
N LEU A 278 11.30 -21.77 21.17
CA LEU A 278 12.03 -23.02 20.92
C LEU A 278 12.12 -23.89 22.18
N ALA A 279 12.47 -23.29 23.32
CA ALA A 279 12.51 -23.98 24.60
C ALA A 279 11.12 -24.53 24.98
N SER A 280 10.06 -23.77 24.71
CA SER A 280 8.69 -24.19 24.99
C SER A 280 8.22 -25.34 24.10
N LEU A 281 8.51 -25.29 22.79
CA LEU A 281 8.22 -26.37 21.84
C LEU A 281 8.96 -27.66 22.23
N SER A 282 10.24 -27.55 22.60
CA SER A 282 11.05 -28.68 23.04
C SER A 282 10.53 -29.27 24.36
N ALA A 283 10.21 -28.43 25.36
CA ALA A 283 9.78 -28.89 26.68
C ALA A 283 8.40 -29.55 26.68
N HIS A 284 7.44 -29.02 25.93
CA HIS A 284 6.05 -29.48 25.96
C HIS A 284 5.74 -30.55 24.91
N TYR A 285 6.40 -30.48 23.74
CA TYR A 285 6.09 -31.33 22.58
C TYR A 285 7.29 -32.14 22.09
N GLN A 286 8.48 -31.99 22.67
CA GLN A 286 9.72 -32.64 22.18
C GLN A 286 10.05 -32.26 20.72
N LEU A 287 9.52 -31.13 20.25
CA LEU A 287 9.73 -30.63 18.89
C LEU A 287 10.98 -29.73 18.86
N ASP A 288 12.05 -30.24 18.25
CA ASP A 288 13.29 -29.49 18.01
C ASP A 288 13.41 -29.06 16.54
N LEU A 289 13.13 -27.78 16.29
CA LEU A 289 13.20 -27.18 14.95
C LEU A 289 14.63 -27.07 14.40
N THR A 290 15.67 -27.20 15.24
CA THR A 290 17.07 -27.16 14.79
C THR A 290 17.48 -28.44 14.06
N GLN A 291 16.74 -29.54 14.23
CA GLN A 291 17.00 -30.82 13.55
C GLN A 291 16.36 -30.90 12.15
N ILE A 292 15.55 -29.93 11.74
CA ILE A 292 14.96 -29.91 10.40
C ILE A 292 16.07 -29.69 9.36
N GLN A 293 16.14 -30.53 8.34
CA GLN A 293 17.18 -30.40 7.33
C GLN A 293 17.05 -29.08 6.54
N ALA A 294 18.15 -28.35 6.38
CA ALA A 294 18.18 -27.17 5.52
C ALA A 294 18.18 -27.57 4.03
N ARG A 295 17.34 -26.93 3.21
CA ARG A 295 17.39 -27.04 1.74
C ARG A 295 18.07 -25.83 1.09
N LYS A 296 18.58 -26.03 -0.13
CA LYS A 296 19.29 -25.00 -0.89
C LYS A 296 18.31 -24.10 -1.65
N ARG A 297 18.46 -22.78 -1.48
CA ARG A 297 17.75 -21.78 -2.29
C ARG A 297 18.27 -21.79 -3.73
N LEU A 298 17.41 -21.40 -4.66
CA LEU A 298 17.81 -21.05 -6.02
C LEU A 298 18.94 -19.99 -5.95
N PRO A 299 20.14 -20.29 -6.48
CA PRO A 299 21.27 -19.37 -6.38
C PRO A 299 21.06 -18.16 -7.29
N PHE A 300 21.43 -16.98 -6.79
CA PHE A 300 21.56 -15.79 -7.61
C PHE A 300 22.97 -15.72 -8.19
N ASP A 301 23.07 -15.67 -9.52
CA ASP A 301 24.32 -15.49 -10.26
C ASP A 301 24.27 -14.16 -11.02
N PRO A 302 25.05 -13.13 -10.60
CA PRO A 302 25.07 -11.84 -11.30
C PRO A 302 25.65 -11.93 -12.71
N ASP A 303 26.44 -12.97 -13.01
CA ASP A 303 27.06 -13.19 -14.31
C ASP A 303 26.20 -14.09 -15.23
N ALA A 304 25.02 -14.51 -14.77
CA ALA A 304 24.09 -15.29 -15.57
C ALA A 304 23.71 -14.52 -16.85
N LYS A 305 23.67 -15.21 -17.99
CA LYS A 305 23.48 -14.60 -19.33
C LYS A 305 22.25 -13.68 -19.40
N LEU A 306 21.13 -14.08 -18.78
CA LEU A 306 19.91 -13.27 -18.78
C LEU A 306 20.06 -12.01 -17.91
N ILE A 307 20.70 -12.13 -16.74
CA ILE A 307 20.96 -11.01 -15.82
C ILE A 307 21.84 -9.95 -16.48
N VAL A 308 22.94 -10.39 -17.12
CA VAL A 308 23.87 -9.49 -17.82
C VAL A 308 23.17 -8.77 -18.97
N ARG A 309 22.43 -9.52 -19.81
CA ARG A 309 21.65 -8.95 -20.92
C ARG A 309 20.66 -7.90 -20.43
N LEU A 310 19.86 -8.22 -19.42
CA LEU A 310 18.84 -7.32 -18.88
C LEU A 310 19.44 -6.10 -18.18
N SER A 311 20.60 -6.26 -17.52
CA SER A 311 21.33 -5.13 -16.93
C SER A 311 21.75 -4.14 -18.01
N GLN A 312 22.30 -4.63 -19.13
CA GLN A 312 22.67 -3.79 -20.27
C GLN A 312 21.45 -3.11 -20.90
N GLU A 313 20.35 -3.84 -21.09
CA GLU A 313 19.09 -3.27 -21.61
C GLU A 313 18.54 -2.17 -20.69
N ARG A 314 18.60 -2.37 -19.36
CA ARG A 314 18.20 -1.37 -18.36
C ARG A 314 19.13 -0.16 -18.42
N ASP A 315 20.43 -0.36 -18.44
CA ASP A 315 21.39 0.74 -18.40
C ASP A 315 21.26 1.61 -19.67
N LEU A 316 21.11 0.99 -20.85
CA LEU A 316 20.79 1.69 -22.10
C LEU A 316 19.44 2.46 -22.05
N LEU A 317 18.44 1.91 -21.36
CA LEU A 317 17.16 2.61 -21.15
C LEU A 317 17.35 3.85 -20.26
N LEU A 318 18.18 3.76 -19.22
CA LEU A 318 18.44 4.86 -18.29
C LEU A 318 19.34 5.93 -18.91
N GLU A 319 20.31 5.55 -19.74
CA GLU A 319 21.18 6.48 -20.48
C GLU A 319 20.41 7.38 -21.46
N LYS A 320 19.27 6.89 -21.98
CA LYS A 320 18.35 7.72 -22.78
C LYS A 320 17.65 8.81 -21.98
N GLU A 321 17.53 8.65 -20.66
CA GLU A 321 16.91 9.65 -19.78
C GLU A 321 17.93 10.71 -19.34
N ALA A 322 19.12 10.29 -18.93
CA ALA A 322 20.25 11.19 -18.71
C ALA A 322 21.59 10.47 -18.77
N SER A 323 22.62 11.22 -19.14
CA SER A 323 24.00 10.72 -19.10
C SER A 323 24.47 10.50 -17.65
N PRO A 324 25.43 9.58 -17.42
CA PRO A 324 26.05 9.41 -16.12
C PRO A 324 26.61 10.72 -15.52
N GLU A 325 27.17 11.60 -16.34
CA GLU A 325 27.68 12.91 -15.90
C GLU A 325 26.57 13.84 -15.42
N GLN A 326 25.42 13.87 -16.12
CA GLN A 326 24.26 14.65 -15.71
C GLN A 326 23.71 14.16 -14.37
N LEU A 327 23.61 12.85 -14.18
CA LEU A 327 23.21 12.23 -12.92
C LEU A 327 24.16 12.59 -11.77
N LEU A 328 25.47 12.41 -11.97
CA LEU A 328 26.49 12.75 -10.98
C LEU A 328 26.46 14.24 -10.61
N SER A 329 26.30 15.12 -11.61
CA SER A 329 26.14 16.56 -11.40
C SER A 329 24.92 16.88 -10.54
N CYS A 330 23.78 16.24 -10.82
CA CYS A 330 22.56 16.43 -10.03
C CYS A 330 22.67 15.91 -8.60
N GLN A 331 23.26 14.73 -8.41
CA GLN A 331 23.54 14.18 -7.09
C GLN A 331 24.48 15.09 -6.28
N ALA A 332 25.53 15.62 -6.92
CA ALA A 332 26.46 16.56 -6.28
C ALA A 332 25.76 17.87 -5.88
N ARG A 333 24.84 18.37 -6.70
CA ARG A 333 24.04 19.57 -6.40
C ARG A 333 23.10 19.36 -5.22
N ILE A 334 22.35 18.25 -5.19
CA ILE A 334 21.48 17.90 -4.06
C ILE A 334 22.33 17.73 -2.79
N SER A 335 23.43 16.98 -2.87
CA SER A 335 24.37 16.78 -1.77
C SER A 335 24.94 18.10 -1.23
N LYS A 336 25.16 19.11 -2.08
CA LYS A 336 25.62 20.44 -1.65
C LYS A 336 24.54 21.17 -0.84
N ILE A 337 23.27 21.03 -1.21
CA ILE A 337 22.15 21.60 -0.47
C ILE A 337 21.98 20.87 0.87
N ASP A 338 22.00 19.53 0.86
CA ASP A 338 21.89 18.72 2.07
C ASP A 338 23.03 19.07 3.04
N LYS A 339 24.28 19.16 2.58
CA LYS A 339 25.41 19.60 3.42
C LYS A 339 25.20 20.97 4.07
N LYS A 340 24.51 21.89 3.40
CA LYS A 340 24.21 23.23 3.95
C LYS A 340 23.01 23.25 4.88
N TRP A 341 22.04 22.38 4.65
CA TRP A 341 20.78 22.35 5.38
C TRP A 341 20.60 20.99 6.05
N GLN A 342 20.93 20.95 7.34
CA GLN A 342 20.91 19.75 8.19
C GLN A 342 19.86 19.92 9.29
N PRO A 343 18.56 19.95 8.95
CA PRO A 343 17.50 20.17 9.93
C PRO A 343 17.45 19.01 10.93
N LYS A 344 17.06 19.31 12.17
CA LYS A 344 16.89 18.29 13.21
C LYS A 344 15.45 17.79 13.27
N THR A 345 15.27 16.57 13.78
CA THR A 345 13.96 15.92 13.89
C THR A 345 13.20 16.35 15.13
N LEU A 346 11.91 16.00 15.20
CA LEU A 346 11.09 16.20 16.40
C LEU A 346 11.74 15.57 17.65
N ASN A 347 12.21 14.32 17.55
CA ASN A 347 12.81 13.61 18.68
C ASN A 347 14.04 14.35 19.24
N TYR A 348 14.89 14.89 18.37
CA TYR A 348 16.06 15.68 18.79
C TYR A 348 15.64 16.85 19.70
N TYR A 349 14.65 17.64 19.27
CA TYR A 349 14.20 18.80 20.05
C TYR A 349 13.40 18.43 21.29
N MET A 350 12.63 17.32 21.26
CA MET A 350 11.99 16.80 22.46
C MET A 350 13.01 16.39 23.52
N THR A 351 14.10 15.72 23.14
CA THR A 351 15.20 15.38 24.05
C THR A 351 15.92 16.64 24.54
N GLN A 352 16.18 17.60 23.65
CA GLN A 352 16.81 18.87 24.04
C GLN A 352 15.98 19.61 25.09
N LEU A 353 14.67 19.77 24.89
CA LEU A 353 13.77 20.42 25.86
C LEU A 353 13.78 19.71 27.22
N LYS A 354 13.75 18.37 27.23
CA LYS A 354 13.88 17.58 28.46
C LYS A 354 15.20 17.84 29.18
N ASN A 355 16.31 17.87 28.45
CA ASN A 355 17.64 18.14 29.02
C ASN A 355 17.76 19.58 29.57
N GLU A 356 17.02 20.53 28.99
CA GLU A 356 16.92 21.92 29.46
C GLU A 356 15.91 22.09 30.62
N ASN A 357 15.31 21.02 31.15
CA ASN A 357 14.21 21.06 32.13
C ASN A 357 13.01 21.93 31.68
N ARG A 358 12.74 21.96 30.37
CA ARG A 358 11.59 22.63 29.78
C ARG A 358 10.51 21.62 29.42
N GLU A 359 9.24 22.01 29.61
CA GLU A 359 8.11 21.17 29.25
C GLU A 359 8.07 20.89 27.74
N VAL A 360 7.85 19.63 27.35
CA VAL A 360 7.66 19.24 25.95
C VAL A 360 6.19 19.42 25.59
N ASN A 361 5.85 20.58 25.03
CA ASN A 361 4.50 20.91 24.58
C ASN A 361 4.55 21.61 23.21
N ALA A 362 3.39 21.73 22.55
CA ALA A 362 3.29 22.28 21.20
C ALA A 362 3.75 23.75 21.12
N LEU A 363 3.54 24.54 22.18
CA LEU A 363 3.95 25.95 22.22
C LEU A 363 5.48 26.08 22.25
N ASN A 364 6.17 25.34 23.12
CA ASN A 364 7.63 25.35 23.20
C ASN A 364 8.26 24.86 21.89
N LEU A 365 7.65 23.89 21.22
CA LEU A 365 8.10 23.40 19.92
C LEU A 365 7.83 24.42 18.79
N HIS A 366 6.69 25.12 18.80
CA HIS A 366 6.37 26.16 17.82
C HIS A 366 7.38 27.31 17.88
N ASN A 367 7.76 27.72 19.10
CA ASN A 367 8.76 28.76 19.32
C ASN A 367 10.15 28.40 18.76
N ILE A 368 10.47 27.11 18.66
CA ILE A 368 11.66 26.63 17.95
C ILE A 368 11.40 26.68 16.44
N GLU A 369 10.39 25.94 15.98
CA GLU A 369 9.99 25.88 14.58
C GLU A 369 8.53 25.41 14.47
N PRO A 370 7.62 26.17 13.83
CA PRO A 370 6.23 25.79 13.59
C PRO A 370 6.01 24.35 13.10
N ALA A 371 6.91 23.84 12.25
CA ALA A 371 6.85 22.47 11.77
C ALA A 371 6.89 21.42 12.89
N LEU A 372 7.67 21.65 13.97
CA LEU A 372 7.78 20.74 15.10
C LEU A 372 6.48 20.63 15.89
N ALA A 373 5.85 21.78 16.16
CA ALA A 373 4.55 21.80 16.83
C ALA A 373 3.50 21.05 16.02
N GLN A 374 3.47 21.23 14.69
CA GLN A 374 2.56 20.49 13.82
C GLN A 374 2.80 18.98 13.90
N CYS A 375 4.05 18.51 13.88
CA CYS A 375 4.36 17.08 14.02
C CYS A 375 3.91 16.53 15.37
N PHE A 376 4.25 17.26 16.44
CA PHE A 376 3.93 16.85 17.80
C PHE A 376 2.43 16.76 18.00
N MET A 377 1.68 17.77 17.52
CA MET A 377 0.23 17.73 17.52
C MET A 377 -0.28 16.56 16.67
N ALA A 378 0.27 16.27 15.49
CA ALA A 378 -0.15 15.11 14.69
C ALA A 378 0.07 13.76 15.41
N THR A 379 1.12 13.64 16.24
CA THR A 379 1.33 12.43 17.06
C THR A 379 0.38 12.31 18.25
N GLN A 380 -0.26 13.41 18.66
CA GLN A 380 -1.18 13.48 19.80
C GLN A 380 -2.65 13.66 19.40
N GLN A 381 -2.89 14.16 18.20
CA GLN A 381 -4.21 14.40 17.65
C GLN A 381 -4.85 13.07 17.35
N THR A 382 -5.81 12.70 18.18
CA THR A 382 -6.99 12.01 17.70
C THR A 382 -7.75 13.01 16.83
N HIS A 383 -7.77 12.82 15.50
CA HIS A 383 -8.80 13.43 14.67
C HIS A 383 -10.17 13.33 15.37
N LEU A 384 -11.07 14.31 15.17
CA LEU A 384 -12.45 14.17 15.65
C LEU A 384 -12.96 12.76 15.33
N PRO A 385 -13.24 11.93 16.37
CA PRO A 385 -13.42 10.52 16.15
C PRO A 385 -14.63 10.31 15.26
N PHE A 386 -14.43 9.56 14.19
CA PHE A 386 -15.50 9.02 13.37
C PHE A 386 -15.34 7.51 13.31
N THR A 387 -16.47 6.80 13.32
CA THR A 387 -16.47 5.34 13.31
C THR A 387 -17.28 4.87 12.13
N TYR A 388 -16.68 4.03 11.29
CA TYR A 388 -17.38 3.40 10.19
C TYR A 388 -18.52 2.52 10.70
N VAL A 389 -19.66 2.59 10.04
CA VAL A 389 -20.80 1.74 10.38
C VAL A 389 -20.69 0.42 9.61
N ASN A 390 -20.39 -0.66 10.31
CA ASN A 390 -20.30 -2.01 9.74
C ASN A 390 -21.67 -2.72 9.65
N ASP A 391 -22.72 -1.99 9.28
CA ASP A 391 -24.05 -2.52 9.01
C ASP A 391 -24.40 -2.28 7.53
N GLN A 392 -24.30 -3.34 6.73
CA GLN A 392 -24.54 -3.27 5.29
C GLN A 392 -26.00 -3.00 4.94
N GLU A 393 -26.94 -3.47 5.76
CA GLU A 393 -28.36 -3.25 5.51
C GLU A 393 -28.73 -1.78 5.72
N LEU A 394 -28.26 -1.20 6.84
CA LEU A 394 -28.45 0.22 7.14
C LEU A 394 -27.80 1.11 6.07
N LYS A 395 -26.56 0.82 5.66
CA LYS A 395 -25.88 1.54 4.59
C LYS A 395 -26.63 1.44 3.26
N SER A 396 -27.14 0.25 2.91
CA SER A 396 -27.92 0.06 1.68
C SER A 396 -29.23 0.87 1.71
N LYS A 397 -29.91 0.95 2.85
CA LYS A 397 -31.11 1.79 3.02
C LYS A 397 -30.83 3.27 2.86
N ILE A 398 -29.68 3.74 3.38
CA ILE A 398 -29.27 5.15 3.36
C ILE A 398 -28.74 5.57 1.98
N PHE A 399 -27.71 4.89 1.47
CA PHE A 399 -27.04 5.22 0.21
C PHE A 399 -27.72 4.62 -1.04
N GLY A 400 -28.84 3.91 -0.84
CA GLY A 400 -29.68 3.38 -1.90
C GLY A 400 -30.57 4.43 -2.56
N LYS A 401 -31.75 4.00 -3.05
CA LYS A 401 -32.65 4.83 -3.88
C LYS A 401 -33.12 6.13 -3.19
N LYS A 402 -33.16 6.19 -1.86
CA LYS A 402 -33.67 7.36 -1.11
C LYS A 402 -32.77 8.59 -1.25
N LEU A 403 -31.45 8.44 -1.06
CA LEU A 403 -30.51 9.54 -1.25
C LEU A 403 -30.39 9.93 -2.72
N ARG A 404 -30.47 8.95 -3.64
CA ARG A 404 -30.50 9.19 -5.11
C ARG A 404 -31.75 9.93 -5.61
N ASN A 405 -32.83 9.91 -4.83
CA ASN A 405 -34.10 10.57 -5.17
C ASN A 405 -34.34 11.85 -4.34
N ASN A 406 -33.29 12.42 -3.74
CA ASN A 406 -33.32 13.65 -2.95
C ASN A 406 -34.28 13.63 -1.74
N LYS A 407 -34.44 12.48 -1.09
CA LYS A 407 -35.30 12.29 0.09
C LYS A 407 -34.52 12.40 1.40
N ILE A 408 -33.81 13.50 1.61
CA ILE A 408 -32.88 13.69 2.75
C ILE A 408 -33.56 13.53 4.13
N LEU A 409 -34.78 14.03 4.31
CA LEU A 409 -35.50 13.91 5.60
C LEU A 409 -35.85 12.46 5.94
N GLU A 410 -36.15 11.63 4.93
CA GLU A 410 -36.38 10.20 5.15
C GLU A 410 -35.08 9.47 5.52
N VAL A 411 -33.95 9.88 4.92
CA VAL A 411 -32.62 9.34 5.24
C VAL A 411 -32.23 9.68 6.68
N ILE A 412 -32.38 10.94 7.09
CA ILE A 412 -32.13 11.39 8.46
C ILE A 412 -32.94 10.56 9.46
N LYS A 413 -34.25 10.38 9.21
CA LYS A 413 -35.11 9.59 10.10
C LYS A 413 -34.65 8.13 10.26
N ILE A 414 -34.13 7.51 9.19
CA ILE A 414 -33.58 6.15 9.26
C ILE A 414 -32.34 6.13 10.17
N ILE A 415 -31.45 7.10 10.02
CA ILE A 415 -30.21 7.20 10.81
C ILE A 415 -30.53 7.45 12.29
N GLU A 416 -31.44 8.37 12.59
CA GLU A 416 -31.86 8.71 13.96
C GLU A 416 -32.55 7.52 14.66
N SER A 417 -33.16 6.62 13.91
CA SER A 417 -33.77 5.40 14.46
C SER A 417 -32.79 4.26 14.76
N ALA A 418 -31.53 4.38 14.31
CA ALA A 418 -30.53 3.31 14.39
C ALA A 418 -29.67 3.34 15.68
N ASN A 419 -29.99 4.21 16.65
CA ASN A 419 -29.29 4.33 17.95
C ASN A 419 -27.75 4.35 17.83
N LEU A 420 -27.25 5.23 16.97
CA LEU A 420 -25.82 5.33 16.64
C LEU A 420 -25.06 6.20 17.64
N THR A 421 -23.75 5.97 17.75
CA THR A 421 -22.86 6.86 18.52
C THR A 421 -22.58 8.16 17.77
N GLU A 422 -22.13 9.19 18.48
CA GLU A 422 -21.76 10.48 17.87
C GLU A 422 -20.71 10.32 16.75
N ALA A 423 -19.71 9.46 16.94
CA ALA A 423 -18.69 9.17 15.94
C ALA A 423 -19.28 8.52 14.67
N GLN A 424 -20.33 7.72 14.79
CA GLN A 424 -21.04 7.13 13.65
C GLN A 424 -21.97 8.15 12.96
N LEU A 425 -22.64 9.00 13.73
CA LEU A 425 -23.45 10.11 13.21
C LEU A 425 -22.58 11.10 12.42
N ARG A 426 -21.40 11.43 12.94
CA ARG A 426 -20.38 12.23 12.25
C ARG A 426 -19.97 11.62 10.92
N TRP A 427 -19.70 10.31 10.90
CA TRP A 427 -19.37 9.60 9.66
C TRP A 427 -20.50 9.75 8.62
N PHE A 428 -21.76 9.57 9.02
CA PHE A 428 -22.89 9.77 8.10
C PHE A 428 -23.02 11.21 7.61
N PHE A 429 -22.83 12.21 8.48
CA PHE A 429 -22.87 13.62 8.10
C PHE A 429 -21.93 13.91 6.92
N TYR A 430 -20.65 13.54 7.06
CA TYR A 430 -19.65 13.82 6.01
C TYR A 430 -19.76 12.92 4.78
N GLN A 431 -20.40 11.75 4.87
CA GLN A 431 -20.67 10.89 3.72
C GLN A 431 -21.88 11.34 2.90
N ILE A 432 -22.86 11.96 3.53
CA ILE A 432 -24.10 12.40 2.87
C ILE A 432 -23.91 13.78 2.23
N LEU A 433 -23.21 14.69 2.91
CA LEU A 433 -23.06 16.07 2.45
C LEU A 433 -22.51 16.22 1.01
N PRO A 434 -21.55 15.39 0.53
CA PRO A 434 -21.06 15.47 -0.84
C PRO A 434 -22.09 15.15 -1.94
N TRP A 435 -23.22 14.54 -1.60
CA TRP A 435 -24.25 14.18 -2.59
C TRP A 435 -25.01 15.40 -3.09
N ASP A 436 -25.31 16.34 -2.21
CA ASP A 436 -26.00 17.59 -2.54
C ASP A 436 -25.77 18.60 -1.41
N ALA A 437 -25.23 19.78 -1.75
CA ALA A 437 -24.95 20.84 -0.78
C ALA A 437 -26.23 21.37 -0.10
N SER A 438 -27.40 21.24 -0.73
CA SER A 438 -28.69 21.63 -0.14
C SER A 438 -29.08 20.78 1.08
N TYR A 439 -28.43 19.63 1.29
CA TYR A 439 -28.67 18.80 2.47
C TYR A 439 -28.09 19.39 3.75
N TYR A 440 -27.18 20.37 3.66
CA TYR A 440 -26.49 20.93 4.80
C TYR A 440 -27.45 21.39 5.92
N GLN A 441 -28.48 22.17 5.58
CA GLN A 441 -29.44 22.70 6.57
C GLN A 441 -30.25 21.60 7.25
N ALA A 442 -30.68 20.60 6.48
CA ALA A 442 -31.43 19.47 7.01
C ALA A 442 -30.58 18.63 7.96
N LEU A 443 -29.31 18.39 7.61
CA LEU A 443 -28.35 17.70 8.45
C LEU A 443 -28.07 18.48 9.74
N GLN A 444 -27.84 19.80 9.66
CA GLN A 444 -27.60 20.65 10.84
C GLN A 444 -28.82 20.83 11.74
N SER A 445 -30.03 20.58 11.22
CA SER A 445 -31.27 20.61 12.00
C SER A 445 -31.62 19.26 12.64
N SER A 446 -30.77 18.25 12.51
CA SER A 446 -31.02 16.87 12.96
C SER A 446 -30.08 16.43 14.10
N GLN A 447 -30.18 15.19 14.55
CA GLN A 447 -29.20 14.60 15.47
C GLN A 447 -27.81 14.41 14.83
N LEU A 448 -27.69 14.49 13.49
CA LEU A 448 -26.41 14.43 12.79
C LEU A 448 -25.63 15.74 12.84
N ARG A 449 -26.19 16.81 13.42
CA ARG A 449 -25.58 18.13 13.46
C ARG A 449 -24.14 18.08 13.96
N GLN A 450 -23.32 18.97 13.41
CA GLN A 450 -21.94 19.15 13.82
C GLN A 450 -21.83 20.53 14.45
N GLU A 451 -21.46 20.58 15.74
CA GLU A 451 -21.28 21.84 16.47
C GLU A 451 -20.23 22.73 15.79
N GLN A 452 -19.17 22.09 15.28
CA GLN A 452 -18.14 22.72 14.48
C GLN A 452 -17.82 21.81 13.30
N ILE A 453 -17.69 22.39 12.11
CA ILE A 453 -17.34 21.64 10.92
C ILE A 453 -15.85 21.32 10.94
N ASP A 454 -15.55 20.03 10.76
CA ASP A 454 -14.21 19.51 10.56
C ASP A 454 -13.88 19.61 9.07
N PHE A 455 -13.09 20.62 8.72
CA PHE A 455 -12.67 20.83 7.34
C PHE A 455 -11.75 19.72 6.82
N THR A 456 -11.02 19.01 7.70
CA THR A 456 -10.24 17.83 7.28
C THR A 456 -11.16 16.73 6.78
N LEU A 457 -12.20 16.39 7.55
CA LEU A 457 -13.19 15.38 7.14
C LEU A 457 -13.99 15.84 5.92
N LEU A 458 -14.36 17.11 5.88
CA LEU A 458 -15.06 17.71 4.74
C LEU A 458 -14.25 17.49 3.44
N MET A 459 -12.97 17.86 3.43
CA MET A 459 -12.11 17.71 2.26
C MET A 459 -11.83 16.25 1.90
N MET A 460 -11.71 15.36 2.90
CA MET A 460 -11.47 13.94 2.71
C MET A 460 -12.64 13.24 2.00
N PHE A 461 -13.88 13.51 2.40
CA PHE A 461 -15.05 12.80 1.86
C PHE A 461 -15.65 13.43 0.60
N GLY A 462 -15.59 14.76 0.44
CA GLY A 462 -16.28 15.45 -0.64
C GLY A 462 -15.44 15.89 -1.84
N ARG A 463 -14.09 15.81 -1.77
CA ARG A 463 -13.18 16.37 -2.79
C ARG A 463 -13.58 17.80 -3.21
N TYR A 464 -14.05 18.60 -2.26
CA TYR A 464 -14.66 19.89 -2.53
C TYR A 464 -13.73 20.85 -3.27
N ASN A 465 -14.30 21.57 -4.24
CA ASN A 465 -13.68 22.65 -4.99
C ASN A 465 -14.39 23.98 -4.71
N ALA A 466 -14.01 25.06 -5.39
CA ALA A 466 -14.64 26.37 -5.18
C ALA A 466 -16.18 26.33 -5.30
N ALA A 467 -16.71 25.73 -6.39
CA ALA A 467 -18.14 25.69 -6.65
C ALA A 467 -18.91 24.90 -5.58
N SER A 468 -18.34 23.80 -5.07
CA SER A 468 -19.01 23.03 -4.03
C SER A 468 -19.01 23.73 -2.67
N ILE A 469 -17.93 24.43 -2.31
CA ILE A 469 -17.89 25.23 -1.08
C ILE A 469 -18.80 26.46 -1.20
N GLU A 470 -18.88 27.08 -2.37
CA GLU A 470 -19.84 28.15 -2.66
C GLU A 470 -21.28 27.68 -2.46
N ALA A 471 -21.63 26.51 -3.01
CA ALA A 471 -22.96 25.93 -2.81
C ALA A 471 -23.24 25.63 -1.32
N LEU A 472 -22.27 25.10 -0.58
CA LEU A 472 -22.42 24.88 0.87
C LEU A 472 -22.56 26.20 1.65
N HIS A 473 -21.81 27.22 1.27
CA HIS A 473 -21.88 28.54 1.87
C HIS A 473 -23.26 29.19 1.67
N ILE A 474 -23.81 29.10 0.45
CA ILE A 474 -25.19 29.53 0.16
C ILE A 474 -26.20 28.79 1.05
N ASN A 475 -25.92 27.53 1.38
CA ASN A 475 -26.76 26.72 2.27
C ASN A 475 -26.46 26.92 3.76
N GLY A 476 -25.56 27.84 4.13
CA GLY A 476 -25.33 28.23 5.52
C GLY A 476 -24.08 27.64 6.18
N LEU A 477 -23.17 27.05 5.41
CA LEU A 477 -21.82 26.74 5.91
C LEU A 477 -21.07 28.05 6.18
N ASP A 478 -20.55 28.21 7.40
CA ASP A 478 -19.64 29.30 7.73
C ASP A 478 -18.25 28.99 7.16
N ILE A 479 -17.77 29.86 6.27
CA ILE A 479 -16.45 29.75 5.62
C ILE A 479 -15.39 30.66 6.26
N THR A 480 -15.75 31.36 7.33
CA THR A 480 -14.90 32.31 8.05
C THR A 480 -14.37 31.74 9.37
N GLU A 481 -14.98 30.67 9.88
CA GLU A 481 -14.54 29.99 11.10
C GLU A 481 -13.32 29.07 10.88
N THR A 482 -12.77 28.58 11.98
CA THR A 482 -11.80 27.49 12.02
C THR A 482 -12.47 26.17 12.38
N ASP A 483 -11.85 25.04 12.03
CA ASP A 483 -12.26 23.73 12.52
C ASP A 483 -11.80 23.45 13.96
N HIS A 484 -12.11 22.27 14.49
CA HIS A 484 -11.73 21.80 15.83
C HIS A 484 -10.21 21.76 16.08
N SER A 485 -9.41 21.76 15.01
CA SER A 485 -7.94 21.81 15.09
C SER A 485 -7.41 23.25 15.03
N GLY A 486 -8.30 24.24 14.97
CA GLY A 486 -7.97 25.66 14.84
C GLY A 486 -7.57 26.07 13.43
N LYS A 487 -7.86 25.24 12.40
CA LYS A 487 -7.46 25.51 11.00
C LYS A 487 -8.65 26.05 10.19
N SER A 488 -8.42 27.09 9.40
CA SER A 488 -9.43 27.67 8.50
C SER A 488 -9.54 26.94 7.16
N LEU A 489 -10.60 27.19 6.39
CA LEU A 489 -10.69 26.70 5.01
C LEU A 489 -9.56 27.24 4.10
N ILE A 490 -9.00 28.42 4.39
CA ILE A 490 -7.83 28.95 3.68
C ILE A 490 -6.63 28.01 3.88
N TYR A 491 -6.37 27.59 5.13
CA TYR A 491 -5.31 26.62 5.43
C TYR A 491 -5.50 25.33 4.61
N HIS A 492 -6.70 24.75 4.65
CA HIS A 492 -7.01 23.49 3.97
C HIS A 492 -6.93 23.61 2.44
N SER A 493 -7.33 24.75 1.87
CA SER A 493 -7.20 25.00 0.42
C SER A 493 -5.74 24.97 -0.05
N ILE A 494 -4.81 25.43 0.79
CA ILE A 494 -3.37 25.41 0.51
C ILE A 494 -2.82 24.00 0.70
N GLU A 495 -3.13 23.34 1.83
CA GLU A 495 -2.66 21.99 2.15
C GLU A 495 -3.09 20.93 1.13
N THR A 496 -4.23 21.16 0.47
CA THR A 496 -4.83 20.29 -0.55
C THR A 496 -4.65 20.78 -1.99
N HIS A 497 -3.88 21.84 -2.20
CA HIS A 497 -3.56 22.42 -3.52
C HIS A 497 -4.79 22.81 -4.36
N LYS A 498 -5.71 23.58 -3.77
CA LYS A 498 -6.93 24.10 -4.39
C LYS A 498 -6.87 25.62 -4.57
N LEU A 499 -6.20 26.05 -5.64
CA LEU A 499 -6.00 27.48 -5.94
C LEU A 499 -7.32 28.21 -6.21
N ASP A 500 -8.25 27.53 -6.89
CA ASP A 500 -9.60 28.00 -7.18
C ASP A 500 -10.38 28.26 -5.89
N LEU A 501 -10.32 27.32 -4.94
CA LEU A 501 -10.95 27.46 -3.63
C LEU A 501 -10.32 28.60 -2.84
N LEU A 502 -8.99 28.73 -2.83
CA LEU A 502 -8.32 29.86 -2.17
C LEU A 502 -8.78 31.20 -2.76
N SER A 503 -8.87 31.28 -4.08
CA SER A 503 -9.33 32.49 -4.81
C SER A 503 -10.75 32.87 -4.40
N TYR A 504 -11.65 31.87 -4.34
CA TYR A 504 -13.01 32.05 -3.88
C TYR A 504 -13.05 32.57 -2.43
N LEU A 505 -12.37 31.90 -1.49
CA LEU A 505 -12.37 32.28 -0.07
C LEU A 505 -11.86 33.71 0.15
N VAL A 506 -10.77 34.10 -0.53
CA VAL A 506 -10.25 35.48 -0.45
C VAL A 506 -11.24 36.48 -1.05
N SER A 507 -11.92 36.13 -2.16
CA SER A 507 -12.96 37.00 -2.75
C SER A 507 -14.16 37.21 -1.82
N GLN A 508 -14.48 36.22 -0.99
CA GLN A 508 -15.51 36.31 0.05
C GLN A 508 -15.03 37.00 1.33
N LYS A 509 -13.79 37.51 1.35
CA LYS A 509 -13.16 38.15 2.51
C LYS A 509 -13.07 37.22 3.72
N SER A 510 -12.87 35.92 3.51
CA SER A 510 -12.51 35.00 4.60
C SER A 510 -11.24 35.46 5.29
N ASP A 511 -11.20 35.35 6.62
CA ASP A 511 -10.06 35.75 7.43
C ASP A 511 -8.87 34.81 7.24
N TYR A 512 -7.66 35.38 7.28
CA TYR A 512 -6.40 34.64 7.14
C TYR A 512 -6.23 33.55 8.21
N HIS A 513 -6.64 33.84 9.45
CA HIS A 513 -6.37 33.05 10.66
C HIS A 513 -4.88 32.70 10.83
N ASN A 514 -4.19 33.52 11.63
CA ASN A 514 -2.80 33.28 12.02
C ASN A 514 -2.77 32.13 13.03
N ASN A 515 -2.78 30.87 12.55
CA ASN A 515 -2.71 29.67 13.40
C ASN A 515 -1.64 29.85 14.49
N ALA A 516 -2.07 30.08 15.74
CA ALA A 516 -1.17 30.52 16.80
C ALA A 516 -0.12 29.46 17.19
N ILE A 517 -0.37 28.18 16.86
CA ILE A 517 0.50 27.04 17.10
C ILE A 517 0.53 26.17 15.83
N GLY A 518 1.70 25.63 15.49
CA GLY A 518 1.89 24.91 14.23
C GLY A 518 2.14 25.84 13.04
N LYS A 519 2.01 25.30 11.82
CA LYS A 519 2.19 26.05 10.57
C LYS A 519 0.95 26.89 10.29
N ASP A 520 1.14 28.12 9.86
CA ASP A 520 0.06 28.98 9.35
C ASP A 520 -0.05 28.86 7.82
N PRO A 521 -1.07 29.48 7.18
CA PRO A 521 -1.25 29.40 5.73
C PRO A 521 -0.04 29.90 4.91
N LEU A 522 0.62 30.98 5.32
CA LEU A 522 1.80 31.52 4.62
C LEU A 522 3.00 30.57 4.75
N TYR A 523 3.23 29.99 5.94
CA TYR A 523 4.25 28.97 6.14
C TYR A 523 4.05 27.79 5.20
N LEU A 524 2.83 27.26 5.09
CA LEU A 524 2.53 26.12 4.22
C LEU A 524 2.95 26.37 2.77
N LEU A 525 2.71 27.58 2.25
CA LEU A 525 3.13 27.95 0.89
C LEU A 525 4.64 28.04 0.75
N LEU A 526 5.32 28.51 1.79
CA LEU A 526 6.76 28.74 1.76
C LEU A 526 7.59 27.49 2.13
N ASP A 527 6.94 26.42 2.56
CA ASP A 527 7.60 25.23 3.09
C ASP A 527 8.23 24.34 2.01
N ALA A 528 9.39 24.77 1.50
CA ALA A 528 10.22 24.02 0.57
C ALA A 528 10.87 22.73 1.16
N SER A 529 10.58 22.39 2.43
CA SER A 529 10.92 21.07 2.99
C SER A 529 9.90 20.00 2.64
N SER A 530 8.64 20.40 2.41
CA SER A 530 7.55 19.50 2.09
C SER A 530 7.66 18.90 0.69
N TYR A 531 7.31 17.62 0.55
CA TYR A 531 7.20 16.97 -0.76
C TYR A 531 6.10 17.60 -1.64
N LYS A 532 5.14 18.28 -1.01
CA LYS A 532 4.01 18.98 -1.63
C LYS A 532 4.38 20.36 -2.19
N PHE A 533 5.55 20.91 -1.84
CA PHE A 533 5.96 22.21 -2.35
C PHE A 533 6.16 22.18 -3.86
N SER A 534 5.59 23.17 -4.56
CA SER A 534 5.75 23.34 -6.00
C SER A 534 6.29 24.73 -6.33
N PRO A 535 7.51 24.84 -6.90
CA PRO A 535 8.07 26.12 -7.30
C PRO A 535 7.26 26.81 -8.41
N ASP A 536 6.55 26.04 -9.24
CA ASP A 536 5.82 26.54 -10.40
C ASP A 536 4.49 27.21 -10.01
N THR A 537 3.91 26.83 -8.87
CA THR A 537 2.60 27.34 -8.43
C THR A 537 2.68 28.33 -7.28
N VAL A 538 3.78 28.37 -6.52
CA VAL A 538 3.87 29.16 -5.27
C VAL A 538 3.54 30.64 -5.47
N LEU A 539 3.94 31.24 -6.59
CA LEU A 539 3.63 32.65 -6.88
C LEU A 539 2.13 32.90 -7.05
N ASN A 540 1.42 32.00 -7.74
CA ASN A 540 -0.03 32.13 -7.93
C ASN A 540 -0.78 32.10 -6.60
N TYR A 541 -0.35 31.23 -5.67
CA TYR A 541 -0.92 31.18 -4.33
C TYR A 541 -0.58 32.43 -3.51
N LEU A 542 0.67 32.89 -3.57
CA LEU A 542 1.10 34.12 -2.88
C LEU A 542 0.35 35.35 -3.37
N ASP A 543 0.09 35.46 -4.67
CA ASP A 543 -0.66 36.58 -5.28
C ASP A 543 -2.07 36.74 -4.69
N ILE A 544 -2.68 35.62 -4.29
CA ILE A 544 -4.00 35.61 -3.68
C ILE A 544 -3.87 35.81 -2.17
N LEU A 545 -3.05 35.00 -1.49
CA LEU A 545 -2.95 35.03 -0.04
C LEU A 545 -2.44 36.37 0.49
N MET A 546 -1.49 37.01 -0.21
CA MET A 546 -0.93 38.29 0.22
C MET A 546 -1.92 39.46 0.14
N GLN A 547 -3.07 39.31 -0.54
CA GLN A 547 -4.16 40.30 -0.51
C GLN A 547 -4.76 40.45 0.88
N LEU A 548 -4.68 39.40 1.70
CA LEU A 548 -5.10 39.43 3.10
C LEU A 548 -4.08 40.08 4.04
N SER A 549 -2.94 40.54 3.52
CA SER A 549 -1.85 41.15 4.30
C SER A 549 -1.44 40.31 5.53
N PRO A 550 -1.08 39.03 5.34
CA PRO A 550 -0.77 38.15 6.46
C PRO A 550 0.46 38.64 7.25
N PRO A 551 0.50 38.40 8.58
CA PRO A 551 1.66 38.73 9.38
C PRO A 551 2.88 37.91 8.94
N VAL A 552 4.02 38.57 8.75
CA VAL A 552 5.26 37.91 8.34
C VAL A 552 6.18 37.75 9.54
N HIS A 553 6.30 36.52 10.04
CA HIS A 553 7.16 36.15 11.16
C HIS A 553 8.56 35.68 10.71
N GLU A 554 9.48 35.58 11.68
CA GLU A 554 10.87 35.12 11.42
C GLU A 554 10.94 33.70 10.84
N TYR A 555 10.03 32.81 11.23
CA TYR A 555 9.99 31.47 10.66
C TYR A 555 9.60 31.46 9.17
N HIS A 556 8.84 32.46 8.69
CA HIS A 556 8.59 32.64 7.25
C HIS A 556 9.86 33.04 6.52
N LYS A 557 10.66 33.91 7.15
CA LYS A 557 11.96 34.33 6.62
C LYS A 557 12.91 33.14 6.51
N ARG A 558 12.91 32.23 7.49
CA ARG A 558 13.67 30.98 7.42
C ARG A 558 13.18 30.08 6.29
N ALA A 559 11.86 29.90 6.13
CA ALA A 559 11.30 29.13 5.02
C ALA A 559 11.72 29.71 3.65
N LEU A 560 11.71 31.04 3.50
CA LEU A 560 12.22 31.74 2.33
C LEU A 560 13.73 31.56 2.12
N ALA A 561 14.52 31.43 3.20
CA ALA A 561 15.95 31.13 3.09
C ALA A 561 16.18 29.75 2.47
N LEU A 562 15.32 28.78 2.78
CA LEU A 562 15.34 27.47 2.14
C LEU A 562 14.88 27.53 0.67
N ILE A 563 13.86 28.32 0.34
CA ILE A 563 13.48 28.59 -1.07
C ILE A 563 14.65 29.22 -1.81
N ARG A 564 15.34 30.22 -1.24
CA ARG A 564 16.52 30.84 -1.86
C ARG A 564 17.64 29.84 -2.12
N LEU A 565 17.84 28.89 -1.20
CA LEU A 565 18.85 27.84 -1.32
C LEU A 565 18.50 26.81 -2.41
N LYS A 566 17.24 26.34 -2.47
CA LYS A 566 16.78 25.31 -3.42
C LYS A 566 16.37 25.88 -4.78
N TYR A 567 15.65 27.00 -4.78
CA TYR A 567 14.99 27.62 -5.94
C TYR A 567 15.32 29.13 -6.03
N PRO A 568 16.57 29.51 -6.34
CA PRO A 568 17.03 30.89 -6.27
C PRO A 568 16.25 31.86 -7.19
N GLN A 569 15.78 31.40 -8.35
CA GLN A 569 14.99 32.24 -9.28
C GLN A 569 13.58 32.49 -8.75
N VAL A 570 12.95 31.47 -8.15
CA VAL A 570 11.64 31.61 -7.50
C VAL A 570 11.72 32.62 -6.36
N TYR A 571 12.76 32.54 -5.52
CA TYR A 571 12.98 33.54 -4.47
C TYR A 571 13.15 34.97 -5.01
N LYS A 572 13.89 35.14 -6.12
CA LYS A 572 14.02 36.47 -6.76
C LYS A 572 12.68 37.04 -7.21
N GLN A 573 11.81 36.20 -7.78
CA GLN A 573 10.47 36.62 -8.17
C GLN A 573 9.60 36.98 -6.96
N ILE A 574 9.62 36.16 -5.90
CA ILE A 574 8.89 36.43 -4.64
C ILE A 574 9.35 37.76 -4.04
N SER A 575 10.66 37.96 -3.89
CA SER A 575 11.24 39.15 -3.24
C SER A 575 11.10 40.44 -4.06
N ALA A 576 11.01 40.33 -5.38
CA ALA A 576 10.71 41.48 -6.24
C ALA A 576 9.24 41.90 -6.16
N ARG A 577 8.33 40.95 -5.92
CA ARG A 577 6.88 41.19 -5.91
C ARG A 577 6.34 41.57 -4.53
N PHE A 578 6.91 41.02 -3.47
CA PHE A 578 6.44 41.20 -2.10
C PHE A 578 7.58 41.73 -1.21
N GLU A 579 7.59 43.04 -0.98
CA GLU A 579 8.62 43.71 -0.17
C GLU A 579 8.74 43.10 1.24
N THR A 580 7.60 42.77 1.85
CA THR A 580 7.51 42.15 3.17
C THR A 580 8.12 40.75 3.24
N LEU A 581 8.40 40.10 2.11
CA LEU A 581 9.01 38.76 2.03
C LEU A 581 10.50 38.78 1.69
N LYS A 582 11.15 39.95 1.64
CA LYS A 582 12.61 40.03 1.47
C LYS A 582 13.37 39.48 2.69
N ILE A 583 14.45 38.74 2.44
CA ILE A 583 15.37 38.20 3.46
C ILE A 583 16.81 38.65 3.19
N THR A 584 17.66 38.63 4.22
CA THR A 584 19.08 39.01 4.12
C THR A 584 19.97 37.79 3.91
N ALA A 585 21.27 38.00 3.62
CA ALA A 585 22.23 36.89 3.53
C ALA A 585 22.40 36.13 4.86
N GLU A 586 22.14 36.80 5.98
CA GLU A 586 22.30 36.29 7.35
C GLU A 586 21.07 35.52 7.85
N THR A 587 19.94 35.58 7.15
CA THR A 587 18.75 34.81 7.51
C THR A 587 19.05 33.32 7.54
N ILE A 588 18.94 32.73 8.72
CA ILE A 588 19.24 31.32 8.97
C ILE A 588 18.22 30.41 8.26
N LEU A 589 18.62 29.17 8.00
CA LEU A 589 17.76 28.14 7.42
C LEU A 589 16.76 27.60 8.47
N PRO A 590 15.65 26.95 8.04
CA PRO A 590 14.74 26.29 8.95
C PRO A 590 15.47 25.26 9.81
N LEU A 591 15.18 25.29 11.11
CA LEU A 591 15.92 24.52 12.12
C LEU A 591 15.53 23.04 12.12
N ALA A 592 14.28 22.77 11.75
CA ALA A 592 13.68 21.46 11.86
C ALA A 592 12.88 21.10 10.61
N ILE A 593 12.62 19.81 10.47
CA ILE A 593 11.65 19.26 9.52
C ILE A 593 10.74 18.27 10.22
N CYS A 594 9.53 18.16 9.66
CA CYS A 594 8.64 17.07 9.99
C CYS A 594 8.95 15.88 9.09
N SER A 595 9.86 15.01 9.51
CA SER A 595 10.06 13.71 8.86
C SER A 595 9.04 12.73 9.45
N GLY A 596 7.88 12.61 8.81
CA GLY A 596 6.80 11.75 9.30
C GLY A 596 5.50 11.97 8.57
N TYR A 597 5.43 11.50 7.32
CA TYR A 597 4.50 10.46 6.87
C TYR A 597 5.24 9.61 5.84
#